data_AF-A0A0D6M6V6-F1
#
_entry.id   AF-A0A0D6M6V6-F1
#
_cell.length_a   1.000
_cell.length_b   1.000
_cell.length_c   1.000
_cell.angle_alpha   90.00
_cell.angle_beta   90.00
_cell.angle_gamma   90.00
#
_symmetry.space_group_name_H-M   'P 1'
#
loop_
_entity.id
_entity.type
_entity.pdbx_description
1 polymer ?
#
loop_
_entity_poly.entity_id
_entity_poly.type
_entity_poly.pdbx_seq_one_letter_code
_entity_poly.pdbx_strand_id
1 'polypeptide(L)' 'MQIFVKTLTGKTITLEHGLGIEFSCEGIIEPSLRQLAQKYNCDKQICRKCYARLPPRASNCRKKKCGHSNDLRIKKKLK' A
#
# COMPACT_ATOMS: atom_id res chain seq x y z
N MET A 1 16.83 6.13 -12.93
CA MET A 1 16.69 7.06 -11.79
C MET A 1 16.30 6.21 -10.57
N GLN A 2 17.23 5.55 -9.87
CA GLN A 2 18.11 6.17 -8.87
C GLN A 2 17.43 7.38 -8.23
N ILE A 3 16.46 7.17 -7.35
CA ILE A 3 15.94 8.25 -6.51
C ILE A 3 16.10 7.82 -5.06
N PHE A 4 17.34 8.03 -4.60
CA PHE A 4 17.60 8.80 -3.39
C PHE A 4 17.26 8.20 -2.02
N VAL A 5 17.52 6.91 -1.79
CA VAL A 5 17.75 6.40 -0.42
C VAL A 5 18.95 5.47 -0.37
N LYS A 6 20.04 5.91 -0.99
CA LYS A 6 21.37 5.68 -0.41
C LYS A 6 21.55 6.73 0.69
N THR A 7 20.96 6.52 1.87
CA THR A 7 21.32 7.27 3.07
C THR A 7 21.65 6.33 4.22
N LEU A 8 22.92 5.91 4.23
CA LEU A 8 23.81 5.99 5.39
C LEU A 8 23.44 5.27 6.69
N THR A 9 22.73 4.13 6.67
CA THR A 9 22.72 3.21 7.83
C THR A 9 22.64 1.73 7.41
N GLY A 10 23.64 1.26 6.65
CA GLY A 10 24.14 -0.12 6.72
C GLY A 10 23.15 -1.30 6.84
N LYS A 11 21.94 -1.23 6.29
CA LYS A 11 21.02 -2.37 6.26
C LYS A 11 20.69 -2.66 4.80
N THR A 12 21.34 -3.70 4.32
CA THR A 12 21.09 -4.40 3.08
C THR A 12 19.59 -4.52 2.84
N ILE A 13 19.11 -3.78 1.83
CA ILE A 13 17.93 -4.19 1.10
C ILE A 13 18.41 -5.41 0.31
N THR A 14 18.16 -6.61 0.83
CA THR A 14 18.47 -7.86 0.13
C THR A 14 17.64 -7.89 -1.14
N LEU A 15 18.27 -7.47 -2.23
CA LEU A 15 17.90 -7.81 -3.59
C LEU A 15 18.26 -9.29 -3.78
N GLU A 16 17.47 -10.19 -3.19
CA GLU A 16 17.48 -11.57 -3.64
C GLU A 16 16.48 -11.70 -4.79
N HIS A 17 17.03 -12.13 -5.91
CA HIS A 17 16.40 -12.27 -7.21
C HIS A 17 15.11 -13.08 -7.19
N GLY A 18 14.11 -12.59 -7.95
CA GLY A 18 13.08 -13.43 -8.56
C GLY A 18 11.86 -13.72 -7.68
N LEU A 19 10.70 -13.57 -8.30
CA LEU A 19 9.35 -13.89 -7.81
C LEU A 19 8.71 -12.75 -6.99
N GLY A 20 7.51 -12.36 -7.44
CA GLY A 20 6.79 -11.17 -7.03
C GLY A 20 6.72 -11.00 -5.52
N ILE A 21 7.48 -10.03 -5.02
CA ILE A 21 7.44 -9.62 -3.63
C ILE A 21 6.19 -8.74 -3.46
N GLU A 22 5.05 -9.37 -3.21
CA GLU A 22 4.09 -8.74 -2.32
C GLU A 22 4.88 -8.42 -1.05
N PHE A 23 5.07 -7.13 -0.76
CA PHE A 23 5.60 -6.69 0.52
C PHE A 23 4.65 -7.17 1.61
N SER A 24 4.84 -8.41 2.03
CA SER A 24 4.16 -9.01 3.15
C SER A 24 4.56 -8.17 4.36
N CYS A 25 3.57 -7.58 5.01
CA CYS A 25 3.78 -6.77 6.22
C CYS A 25 4.19 -7.63 7.43
N GLU A 26 4.77 -8.80 7.19
CA GLU A 26 5.06 -9.90 8.11
C GLU A 26 6.54 -10.26 8.16
N GLY A 27 7.39 -9.61 7.36
CA GLY A 27 8.83 -9.72 7.57
C GLY A 27 9.25 -9.12 8.92
N ILE A 28 10.37 -9.62 9.46
CA ILE A 28 11.11 -8.97 10.56
C ILE A 28 11.71 -7.67 9.99
N ILE A 29 10.86 -6.67 9.86
CA ILE A 29 11.16 -5.37 9.28
C ILE A 29 11.12 -4.35 10.40
N GLU A 30 12.03 -3.38 10.32
CA GLU A 30 12.07 -2.25 11.23
C GLU A 30 10.67 -1.58 11.31
N PRO A 31 10.15 -1.31 12.52
CA PRO A 31 8.77 -0.89 12.71
C PRO A 31 8.38 0.41 11.99
N SER A 32 9.31 1.36 11.80
CA SER A 32 9.04 2.58 11.04
C SER A 32 8.85 2.31 9.53
N LEU A 33 9.67 1.42 8.94
CA LEU A 33 9.52 0.98 7.55
C LEU A 33 8.24 0.18 7.34
N ARG A 34 7.82 -0.63 8.32
CA ARG A 34 6.55 -1.34 8.30
C ARG A 34 5.36 -0.38 8.26
N GLN A 35 5.37 0.67 9.09
CA GLN A 35 4.33 1.71 9.09
C GLN A 35 4.28 2.47 7.76
N LEU A 36 5.45 2.79 7.19
CA LEU A 36 5.55 3.45 5.90
C LEU A 36 4.89 2.60 4.81
N ALA A 37 5.21 1.31 4.76
CA ALA A 37 4.64 0.40 3.79
C ALA A 37 3.13 0.17 4.00
N GLN A 38 2.67 0.05 5.25
CA GLN A 38 1.24 -0.06 5.56
C GLN A 38 0.46 1.16 5.05
N LYS A 39 0.99 2.36 5.26
CA LYS A 39 0.40 3.61 4.79
C LYS A 39 0.22 3.64 3.28
N TYR A 40 1.16 3.11 2.49
CA TYR A 40 1.06 3.13 1.02
C TYR A 40 0.29 1.94 0.45
N ASN A 41 0.38 0.75 1.06
CA ASN A 41 -0.09 -0.49 0.44
C ASN A 41 -1.36 -1.07 1.09
N CYS A 42 -1.52 -0.93 2.40
CA CYS A 42 -2.55 -1.61 3.19
C CYS A 42 -3.68 -0.66 3.60
N ASP A 43 -3.35 0.53 4.09
CA ASP A 43 -4.32 1.53 4.57
C ASP A 43 -4.95 2.28 3.39
N LYS A 44 -5.88 1.58 2.73
CA LYS A 44 -6.62 2.05 1.57
C LYS A 44 -8.08 1.65 1.70
N GLN A 45 -8.94 2.48 1.13
CA GLN A 45 -10.32 2.10 0.87
C GLN A 45 -10.45 1.58 -0.55
N ILE A 46 -11.45 0.73 -0.76
CA ILE A 46 -11.77 0.12 -2.05
C ILE A 46 -13.24 0.40 -2.33
N CYS A 47 -13.55 0.89 -3.53
CA CYS A 47 -14.95 1.03 -3.95
C CYS A 47 -15.54 -0.35 -4.29
N ARG A 48 -16.77 -0.63 -3.85
CA ARG A 48 -17.42 -1.93 -4.13
C ARG A 48 -17.81 -2.10 -5.59
N LYS A 49 -18.17 -1.02 -6.27
CA LYS A 49 -18.60 -1.05 -7.68
C LYS A 49 -17.45 -1.14 -8.66
N CYS A 50 -16.36 -0.41 -8.41
CA CYS A 50 -15.26 -0.29 -9.38
C CYS A 50 -13.91 -0.85 -8.91
N TYR A 51 -13.83 -1.37 -7.68
CA TYR A 51 -12.61 -1.91 -7.07
C TYR A 51 -11.40 -0.96 -7.08
N ALA A 52 -11.62 0.34 -7.27
CA ALA A 52 -10.56 1.34 -7.26
C ALA A 52 -9.97 1.51 -5.86
N ARG A 53 -8.63 1.63 -5.79
CA ARG A 53 -7.91 2.03 -4.57
C ARG A 53 -8.09 3.52 -4.31
N LEU A 54 -8.50 3.86 -3.10
CA LEU A 54 -8.82 5.20 -2.62
C LEU A 54 -8.06 5.47 -1.31
N PRO A 55 -7.82 6.76 -0.97
CA PRO A 55 -7.25 7.11 0.32
C PRO A 55 -8.19 6.68 1.47
N PRO A 56 -7.66 6.44 2.68
CA PRO A 56 -8.43 5.90 3.80
C PRO A 56 -9.54 6.83 4.33
N ARG A 57 -9.50 8.13 3.97
CA ARG A 57 -10.49 9.14 4.37
C ARG A 57 -11.42 9.55 3.22
N ALA A 58 -11.50 8.77 2.15
CA ALA A 58 -12.42 9.09 1.06
C ALA A 58 -13.87 8.82 1.48
N SER A 59 -14.77 9.75 1.18
CA SER A 59 -16.22 9.53 1.28
C SER A 59 -16.80 9.03 -0.04
N ASN A 60 -16.28 9.52 -1.17
CA ASN A 60 -16.75 9.20 -2.51
C ASN A 60 -15.63 8.60 -3.37
N CYS A 61 -16.01 7.75 -4.32
CA CYS A 61 -15.06 7.23 -5.29
C CYS A 61 -14.61 8.30 -6.30
N ARG A 62 -13.31 8.33 -6.63
CA ARG A 62 -12.75 9.21 -7.67
C ARG A 62 -13.17 8.84 -9.09
N LYS A 63 -13.65 7.62 -9.33
CA LYS A 63 -13.88 7.11 -10.70
C LYS A 63 -15.28 7.46 -11.20
N LYS A 64 -15.36 8.15 -12.35
CA LYS A 64 -16.61 8.48 -13.05
C LYS A 64 -17.43 7.24 -13.44
N LYS A 65 -16.78 6.12 -13.78
CA LYS A 65 -17.46 4.86 -14.17
C LYS A 65 -18.38 4.26 -13.11
N CYS A 66 -18.22 4.61 -11.83
CA CYS A 66 -19.11 4.19 -10.76
C CYS A 66 -20.04 5.31 -10.26
N GLY A 67 -20.13 6.43 -11.00
CA GLY A 67 -20.95 7.57 -10.63
C GLY A 67 -20.53 8.27 -9.34
N HIS A 68 -19.24 8.23 -9.00
CA HIS A 68 -18.73 8.77 -7.72
C HIS A 68 -19.39 8.16 -6.47
N SER A 69 -19.80 6.88 -6.56
CA SER A 69 -20.44 6.14 -5.47
C SER A 69 -19.72 6.28 -4.12
N ASN A 70 -20.52 6.42 -3.07
CA ASN A 70 -20.13 6.43 -1.66
C ASN A 70 -20.02 5.01 -1.04
N ASP A 71 -20.42 3.97 -1.79
CA ASP A 71 -20.27 2.58 -1.36
C ASP A 71 -18.79 2.11 -1.40
N LEU A 72 -18.10 2.36 -0.28
CA LEU A 72 -16.69 2.08 -0.04
C LEU A 72 -16.52 1.04 1.07
N ARG A 73 -15.43 0.26 1.00
CA ARG A 73 -15.01 -0.68 2.04
C ARG A 73 -13.54 -0.51 2.37
N ILE A 74 -13.14 -0.92 3.57
CA ILE A 74 -11.71 -0.96 3.95
C ILE A 74 -11.04 -2.13 3.22
N LYS A 75 -9.81 -1.94 2.73
CA LYS A 75 -9.00 -3.04 2.18
C LYS A 75 -8.79 -4.09 3.26
N LYS A 76 -8.98 -5.37 2.92
CA LYS A 76 -8.82 -6.46 3.87
C LYS A 76 -7.37 -6.45 4.38
N LYS A 77 -7.20 -6.43 5.69
CA LYS A 77 -5.89 -6.58 6.32
C LYS A 77 -5.46 -8.05 6.18
N LEU A 78 -4.19 -8.26 5.85
CA LEU A 78 -3.57 -9.57 5.95
C LEU A 78 -3.52 -9.92 7.44
N LYS A 79 -3.86 -11.17 7.78
CA LYS A 79 -3.88 -11.68 9.14
C LYS A 79 -2.55 -12.36 9.41
#